data_AF-A0A540X0Y3-F1
#
_entry.id   AF-A0A540X0Y3-F1
#
_cell.length_a   1.000
_cell.length_b   1.000
_cell.length_c   1.000
_cell.angle_alpha   90.00
_cell.angle_beta   90.00
_cell.angle_gamma   90.00
#
_symmetry.space_group_name_H-M   'P 1'
#
loop_
_entity.id
_entity.type
_entity.pdbx_description
1 polymer ?
#
loop_
_entity_poly.entity_id
_entity_poly.type
_entity_poly.pdbx_seq_one_letter_code
_entity_poly.pdbx_strand_id
1 'polypeptide(L)'
;MPGNPSTLVCQSNPSYPRSVCQEVCTQGFCIRTDEQQFQAGKRGLCVLALDARTRAVTGSWSLGPGSFGRPGLDVSASGMVDLTVLVGGAVGHVRLIRTQEGKLQASESLTFRPPLEGPPRPPPEGHCTVPGRRQEVFACTGRAPSPEVVDKARAACTSPERPASIQKPPQGACSAQGCLTVVPVKSGALDAGEWCLVWVDVKGPVHRLSQPLVYGNAFQWDVRGETLCAHVDGGCTNREACLRELCYAAVPPHRLLLPNQGSPLESDGVYFVGPAVSPVRVDGTLDDPAWAQAREVVAETRAHLLYGQRAWRGPEDSSVRLKLLHDADGMLLAARVRDDRVVPLAQGVPAVGTDHLELDFGRNGIEAPRYALLLGADRKVSLRQWRDRRGREVDWPLESQCVWASEDGGYAVECRIPNGVIFFIPAVPGPSWFSVWVSDADQPGTQETLMGPLLTENFVSEVPPTLQEARSIEQQKRARLP
;
A
#
# COMPACT_ATOMS: atom_id res chain seq x y z
N MET A 1 -33.35 -5.92 -20.60
CA MET A 1 -34.00 -5.30 -21.78
C MET A 1 -33.03 -4.31 -22.39
N PRO A 2 -32.85 -4.25 -23.73
CA PRO A 2 -32.16 -3.13 -24.35
C PRO A 2 -33.07 -1.91 -24.25
N GLY A 3 -32.79 -1.02 -23.30
CA GLY A 3 -33.47 0.27 -23.22
C GLY A 3 -32.96 1.17 -24.34
N ASN A 4 -33.85 1.65 -25.21
CA ASN A 4 -33.50 2.74 -26.11
C ASN A 4 -33.05 3.95 -25.25
N PRO A 5 -31.96 4.64 -25.60
CA PRO A 5 -31.54 5.84 -24.89
C PRO A 5 -32.66 6.87 -24.98
N SER A 6 -33.41 7.03 -23.90
CA SER A 6 -34.41 8.07 -23.79
C SER A 6 -33.69 9.40 -23.73
N THR A 7 -34.09 10.37 -24.56
CA THR A 7 -33.68 11.77 -24.51
C THR A 7 -34.24 12.49 -23.27
N LEU A 8 -34.11 11.88 -22.10
CA LEU A 8 -34.38 12.53 -20.83
C LEU A 8 -33.22 13.46 -20.55
N VAL A 9 -33.49 14.76 -20.63
CA VAL A 9 -32.54 15.82 -20.29
C VAL A 9 -32.27 15.73 -18.79
N CYS A 10 -31.02 15.45 -18.40
CA CYS A 10 -30.64 15.46 -16.99
C CYS A 10 -30.75 16.89 -16.48
N GLN A 11 -31.59 17.12 -15.47
CA GLN A 11 -31.70 18.42 -14.81
C GLN A 11 -30.83 18.37 -13.57
N SER A 12 -29.64 18.98 -13.60
CA SER A 12 -28.83 19.08 -12.38
C SER A 12 -29.67 19.73 -11.28
N ASN A 13 -30.01 18.98 -10.22
CA ASN A 13 -30.71 19.54 -9.09
C ASN A 13 -29.66 20.05 -8.09
N PRO A 14 -29.41 21.37 -8.00
CA PRO A 14 -28.36 21.93 -7.16
C PRO A 14 -28.56 21.66 -5.65
N SER A 15 -29.74 21.18 -5.24
CA SER A 15 -30.07 20.87 -3.86
C SER A 15 -29.51 19.53 -3.33
N TYR A 16 -28.87 18.71 -4.17
CA TYR A 16 -28.28 17.42 -3.76
C TYR A 16 -26.74 17.42 -3.84
N PRO A 17 -26.02 18.02 -2.88
CA PRO A 17 -24.55 18.05 -2.88
C PRO A 17 -23.89 16.67 -2.66
N ARG A 18 -24.67 15.58 -2.49
CA ARG A 18 -24.19 14.21 -2.22
C ARG A 18 -24.41 13.23 -3.38
N SER A 19 -24.90 13.67 -4.53
CA SER A 19 -25.23 12.79 -5.68
C SER A 19 -24.11 12.67 -6.72
N VAL A 20 -22.99 13.39 -6.53
CA VAL A 20 -21.83 13.33 -7.44
C VAL A 20 -21.05 12.04 -7.19
N CYS A 21 -21.01 11.16 -8.19
CA CYS A 21 -20.26 9.90 -8.12
C CYS A 21 -18.80 10.06 -8.55
N GLN A 22 -18.53 10.89 -9.57
CA GLN A 22 -17.21 11.16 -10.14
C GLN A 22 -17.26 12.42 -11.00
N GLU A 23 -16.17 13.19 -11.03
CA GLU A 23 -15.99 14.33 -11.94
C GLU A 23 -14.54 14.37 -12.45
N VAL A 24 -14.37 14.58 -13.75
CA VAL A 24 -13.06 14.73 -14.40
C VAL A 24 -13.06 15.99 -15.25
N CYS A 25 -12.05 16.84 -15.08
CA CYS A 25 -11.94 18.11 -15.79
C CYS A 25 -10.74 18.13 -16.75
N THR A 26 -10.94 18.75 -17.91
CA THR A 26 -9.90 19.17 -18.85
C THR A 26 -9.78 20.71 -18.83
N GLN A 27 -8.88 21.28 -19.62
CA GLN A 27 -8.74 22.74 -19.73
C GLN A 27 -10.01 23.44 -20.30
N GLY A 28 -10.85 22.72 -21.05
CA GLY A 28 -12.02 23.31 -21.73
C GLY A 28 -13.39 22.92 -21.14
N PHE A 29 -13.51 21.75 -20.53
CA PHE A 29 -14.79 21.25 -20.00
C PHE A 29 -14.56 20.23 -18.88
N CYS A 30 -15.60 19.96 -18.09
CA CYS A 30 -15.62 18.86 -17.12
C CYS A 30 -16.73 17.87 -17.48
N ILE A 31 -16.51 16.59 -17.19
CA ILE A 31 -17.55 15.56 -17.25
C ILE A 31 -17.86 15.12 -15.83
N ARG A 32 -19.13 15.15 -15.47
CA ARG A 32 -19.62 14.78 -14.13
C ARG A 32 -20.66 13.69 -14.25
N THR A 33 -20.54 12.65 -13.43
CA THR A 33 -21.58 11.64 -13.26
C THR A 33 -22.40 11.95 -12.01
N ASP A 34 -23.72 11.92 -12.13
CA ASP A 34 -24.68 12.29 -11.10
C ASP A 34 -25.76 11.21 -11.00
N GLU A 35 -26.16 10.84 -9.79
CA GLU A 35 -27.36 10.02 -9.58
C GLU A 35 -28.60 10.92 -9.51
N GLN A 36 -29.49 10.79 -10.50
CA GLN A 36 -30.72 11.57 -10.54
C GLN A 36 -31.95 10.72 -10.26
N GLN A 37 -32.95 11.36 -9.65
CA GLN A 37 -34.28 10.78 -9.49
C GLN A 37 -35.11 11.12 -10.73
N PHE A 38 -35.48 10.10 -11.50
CA PHE A 38 -36.34 10.23 -12.67
C PHE A 38 -37.83 10.24 -12.25
N GLN A 39 -38.72 10.57 -13.20
CA GLN A 39 -40.17 10.48 -12.98
C GLN A 39 -40.55 9.08 -12.46
N ALA A 40 -41.45 9.03 -11.48
CA ALA A 40 -41.83 7.86 -10.67
C ALA A 40 -40.83 7.44 -9.55
N GLY A 41 -39.92 8.33 -9.14
CA GLY A 41 -39.11 8.14 -7.94
C GLY A 41 -37.95 7.15 -8.09
N LYS A 42 -37.79 6.55 -9.27
CA LYS A 42 -36.69 5.65 -9.60
C LYS A 42 -35.44 6.47 -9.89
N ARG A 43 -34.33 6.09 -9.25
CA ARG A 43 -33.02 6.70 -9.52
C ARG A 43 -32.39 6.13 -10.79
N GLY A 44 -31.41 6.82 -11.36
CA GLY A 44 -30.55 6.32 -12.42
C GLY A 44 -29.35 7.22 -12.69
N LEU A 45 -28.42 6.74 -13.49
CA LEU A 45 -27.17 7.43 -13.81
C LEU A 45 -27.35 8.51 -14.90
N CYS A 46 -26.87 9.71 -14.60
CA CYS A 46 -26.74 10.83 -15.52
C CYS A 46 -25.26 11.19 -15.71
N VAL A 47 -24.89 11.52 -16.95
CA VAL A 47 -23.58 12.07 -17.31
C VAL A 47 -23.79 13.49 -17.83
N LEU A 48 -23.08 14.44 -17.26
CA LEU A 48 -23.20 15.87 -17.55
C LEU A 48 -21.86 16.37 -18.11
N ALA A 49 -21.92 17.08 -19.24
CA ALA A 49 -20.81 17.89 -19.73
C ALA A 49 -20.98 19.32 -19.23
N LEU A 50 -19.97 19.84 -18.53
CA LEU A 50 -19.95 21.16 -17.92
C LEU A 50 -18.89 22.03 -18.59
N ASP A 51 -19.15 23.30 -18.77
CA ASP A 51 -18.11 24.27 -19.08
C ASP A 51 -17.13 24.38 -17.90
N ALA A 52 -15.82 24.31 -18.15
CA ALA A 52 -14.83 24.23 -17.06
C ALA A 52 -14.77 25.51 -16.20
N ARG A 53 -15.12 26.67 -16.77
CA ARG A 53 -15.01 27.97 -16.09
C ARG A 53 -16.31 28.36 -15.40
N THR A 54 -17.42 28.24 -16.10
CA THR A 54 -18.75 28.69 -15.65
C THR A 54 -19.53 27.59 -14.94
N ARG A 55 -19.10 26.32 -15.10
CA ARG A 55 -19.80 25.13 -14.57
C ARG A 55 -21.22 24.96 -15.15
N ALA A 56 -21.56 25.70 -16.19
CA ALA A 56 -22.84 25.57 -16.88
C ALA A 56 -22.93 24.21 -17.60
N VAL A 57 -24.10 23.57 -17.53
CA VAL A 57 -24.35 22.31 -18.26
C VAL A 57 -24.41 22.61 -19.75
N THR A 58 -23.47 22.06 -20.51
CA THR A 58 -23.37 22.19 -21.98
C THR A 58 -23.90 20.96 -22.71
N GLY A 59 -24.02 19.82 -22.02
CA GLY A 59 -24.60 18.60 -22.55
C GLY A 59 -24.98 17.61 -21.45
N SER A 60 -25.88 16.68 -21.76
CA SER A 60 -26.21 15.58 -20.86
C SER A 60 -26.54 14.29 -21.60
N TRP A 61 -26.33 13.17 -20.93
CA TRP A 61 -26.70 11.83 -21.38
C TRP A 61 -27.17 11.01 -20.18
N SER A 62 -28.14 10.13 -20.35
CA SER A 62 -28.67 9.29 -19.26
C SER A 62 -28.83 7.84 -19.66
N LEU A 63 -28.65 6.95 -18.70
CA LEU A 63 -28.87 5.51 -18.86
C LEU A 63 -30.29 5.07 -18.46
N GLY A 64 -31.19 6.03 -18.22
CA GLY A 64 -32.56 5.79 -17.79
C GLY A 64 -32.72 5.26 -16.35
N PRO A 65 -33.97 5.11 -15.88
CA PRO A 65 -34.28 4.67 -14.52
C PRO A 65 -33.92 3.19 -14.28
N GLY A 66 -33.42 2.86 -13.08
CA GLY A 66 -33.05 1.50 -12.69
C GLY A 66 -31.58 1.13 -12.97
N SER A 67 -30.86 2.03 -13.62
CA SER A 67 -29.44 1.87 -13.95
C SER A 67 -28.59 2.35 -12.77
N PHE A 68 -28.31 1.43 -11.85
CA PHE A 68 -27.49 1.64 -10.66
C PHE A 68 -26.15 0.93 -10.83
N GLY A 69 -25.04 1.64 -10.56
CA GLY A 69 -23.70 1.09 -10.70
C GLY A 69 -22.62 2.12 -10.42
N ARG A 70 -21.40 1.68 -10.10
CA ARG A 70 -20.24 2.58 -10.14
C ARG A 70 -19.94 2.91 -11.60
N PRO A 71 -19.98 4.18 -12.01
CA PRO A 71 -19.39 4.58 -13.26
C PRO A 71 -17.86 4.54 -13.12
N GLY A 72 -17.16 3.83 -13.99
CA GLY A 72 -15.77 4.16 -14.30
C GLY A 72 -15.78 5.20 -15.39
N LEU A 73 -15.27 6.40 -15.11
CA LEU A 73 -15.21 7.50 -16.06
C LEU A 73 -13.76 7.78 -16.47
N ASP A 74 -13.45 7.59 -17.74
CA ASP A 74 -12.21 8.07 -18.37
C ASP A 74 -12.55 9.14 -19.41
N VAL A 75 -11.80 10.24 -19.40
CA VAL A 75 -12.04 11.41 -20.26
C VAL A 75 -10.76 11.79 -20.98
N SER A 76 -10.78 11.61 -22.30
CA SER A 76 -9.67 12.02 -23.16
C SER A 76 -9.64 13.54 -23.39
N ALA A 77 -8.47 14.06 -23.74
CA ALA A 77 -8.29 15.47 -24.14
C ALA A 77 -9.15 15.87 -25.37
N SER A 78 -9.54 14.90 -26.20
CA SER A 78 -10.39 15.11 -27.39
C SER A 78 -11.89 15.09 -27.10
N GLY A 79 -12.31 14.94 -25.84
CA GLY A 79 -13.73 14.92 -25.47
C GLY A 79 -14.44 13.58 -25.67
N MET A 80 -13.69 12.50 -25.91
CA MET A 80 -14.23 11.15 -25.76
C MET A 80 -14.32 10.79 -24.28
N VAL A 81 -15.44 10.21 -23.89
CA VAL A 81 -15.74 9.76 -22.55
C VAL A 81 -16.03 8.27 -22.59
N ASP A 82 -15.15 7.46 -22.02
CA ASP A 82 -15.39 6.03 -21.84
C ASP A 82 -16.04 5.80 -20.49
N LEU A 83 -17.30 5.35 -20.53
CA LEU A 83 -18.12 5.09 -19.35
C LEU A 83 -18.30 3.58 -19.18
N THR A 84 -17.86 3.06 -18.04
CA THR A 84 -18.12 1.68 -17.62
C THR A 84 -19.19 1.68 -16.56
N VAL A 85 -20.30 0.97 -16.77
CA VAL A 85 -21.43 0.92 -15.83
C VAL A 85 -21.70 -0.52 -15.39
N LEU A 86 -21.75 -0.74 -14.09
CA LEU A 86 -22.10 -2.03 -13.49
C LEU A 86 -23.60 -2.07 -13.15
N VAL A 87 -24.45 -2.77 -13.93
CA VAL A 87 -25.89 -2.88 -13.63
C VAL A 87 -26.24 -4.34 -13.34
N GLY A 88 -26.67 -4.64 -12.10
CA GLY A 88 -27.14 -5.98 -11.73
C GLY A 88 -26.11 -7.10 -11.93
N GLY A 89 -24.82 -6.80 -11.77
CA GLY A 89 -23.72 -7.74 -11.99
C GLY A 89 -23.21 -7.83 -13.43
N ALA A 90 -23.86 -7.16 -14.40
CA ALA A 90 -23.36 -7.03 -15.76
C ALA A 90 -22.50 -5.76 -15.92
N VAL A 91 -21.40 -5.86 -16.67
CA VAL A 91 -20.55 -4.71 -17.01
C VAL A 91 -20.97 -4.21 -18.39
N GLY A 92 -21.44 -2.97 -18.45
CA GLY A 92 -21.75 -2.25 -19.67
C GLY A 92 -20.67 -1.23 -20.00
N HIS A 93 -20.27 -1.14 -21.26
CA HIS A 93 -19.37 -0.08 -21.74
C HIS A 93 -20.09 0.79 -22.77
N VAL A 94 -20.02 2.11 -22.59
CA VAL A 94 -20.51 3.08 -23.57
C VAL A 94 -19.47 4.18 -23.75
N ARG A 95 -19.13 4.45 -25.00
CA ARG A 95 -18.28 5.57 -25.38
C ARG A 95 -19.15 6.74 -25.81
N LEU A 96 -19.05 7.86 -25.10
CA LEU A 96 -19.73 9.10 -25.44
C LEU A 96 -18.75 10.04 -26.15
N ILE A 97 -19.22 10.69 -27.21
CA ILE A 97 -18.51 11.75 -27.92
C ILE A 97 -19.21 13.07 -27.63
N ARG A 98 -18.41 14.08 -27.28
CA ARG A 98 -18.88 15.46 -27.20
C ARG A 98 -18.92 16.08 -28.60
N THR A 99 -20.10 16.49 -29.06
CA THR A 99 -20.26 17.19 -30.34
C THR A 99 -19.69 18.61 -30.29
N GLN A 100 -19.54 19.27 -31.43
CA GLN A 100 -19.08 20.67 -31.49
C GLN A 100 -20.01 21.62 -30.74
N GLU A 101 -21.30 21.29 -30.66
CA GLU A 101 -22.33 22.02 -29.90
C GLU A 101 -22.33 21.67 -28.41
N GLY A 102 -21.40 20.82 -27.94
CA GLY A 102 -21.25 20.44 -26.53
C GLY A 102 -22.17 19.32 -26.05
N LYS A 103 -22.98 18.72 -26.93
CA LYS A 103 -23.86 17.60 -26.60
C LYS A 103 -23.06 16.30 -26.43
N LEU A 104 -23.49 15.43 -25.53
CA LEU A 104 -22.95 14.07 -25.42
C LEU A 104 -23.81 13.11 -26.24
N GLN A 105 -23.17 12.33 -27.11
CA GLN A 105 -23.84 11.28 -27.89
C GLN A 105 -23.08 9.97 -27.73
N ALA A 106 -23.80 8.86 -27.57
CA ALA A 106 -23.19 7.55 -27.59
C ALA A 106 -22.68 7.25 -29.01
N SER A 107 -21.38 7.04 -29.14
CA SER A 107 -20.75 6.65 -30.41
C SER A 107 -21.06 5.21 -30.81
N GLU A 108 -21.41 4.38 -29.81
CA GLU A 108 -21.75 2.98 -29.98
C GLU A 108 -22.94 2.62 -29.09
N SER A 109 -23.68 1.57 -29.47
CA SER A 109 -24.75 1.04 -28.62
C SER A 109 -24.15 0.44 -27.36
N LEU A 110 -24.74 0.76 -26.19
CA LEU A 110 -24.32 0.18 -24.92
C LEU A 110 -24.43 -1.34 -24.98
N THR A 111 -23.29 -2.02 -24.85
CA THR A 111 -23.24 -3.48 -24.77
C THR A 111 -23.00 -3.89 -23.34
N PHE A 112 -23.88 -4.74 -22.80
CA PHE A 112 -23.67 -5.40 -21.51
C PHE A 112 -23.02 -6.75 -21.76
N ARG A 113 -21.88 -7.00 -21.12
CA ARG A 113 -21.38 -8.37 -20.99
C ARG A 113 -22.16 -9.04 -19.86
N PRO A 114 -22.75 -10.24 -20.10
CA PRO A 114 -23.30 -11.01 -18.99
C PRO A 114 -22.21 -11.26 -17.95
N PRO A 115 -22.56 -11.37 -16.66
CA PRO A 115 -21.60 -11.76 -15.64
C PRO A 115 -20.88 -13.03 -16.11
N LEU A 116 -19.55 -13.06 -15.96
CA LEU A 116 -18.78 -14.28 -16.20
C LEU A 116 -19.40 -15.40 -15.35
N GLU A 117 -20.04 -16.37 -16.00
CA GLU A 117 -20.47 -17.59 -15.34
C GLU A 117 -19.21 -18.32 -14.89
N GLY A 118 -18.82 -18.09 -13.64
CA GLY A 118 -17.84 -18.93 -12.98
C GLY A 118 -18.35 -20.38 -12.96
N PRO A 119 -17.44 -21.37 -12.78
CA PRO A 119 -17.84 -22.76 -12.63
C PRO A 119 -18.92 -22.91 -11.56
N PRO A 120 -19.84 -23.89 -11.70
CA PRO A 120 -21.00 -24.04 -10.84
C PRO A 120 -20.57 -23.97 -9.38
N ARG A 121 -21.15 -23.02 -8.63
CA ARG A 121 -20.90 -22.90 -7.20
C ARG A 121 -21.17 -24.25 -6.54
N PRO A 122 -20.29 -24.74 -5.65
CA PRO A 122 -20.66 -25.82 -4.74
C PRO A 122 -21.90 -25.40 -3.92
N PRO A 123 -22.69 -26.37 -3.43
CA PRO A 123 -23.95 -26.10 -2.74
C PRO A 123 -23.75 -25.11 -1.58
N PRO A 124 -24.81 -24.35 -1.19
CA PRO A 124 -24.68 -23.24 -0.26
C PRO A 124 -24.00 -23.70 1.02
N GLU A 125 -22.84 -23.09 1.29
CA GLU A 125 -22.11 -23.25 2.54
C GLU A 125 -23.05 -22.92 3.70
N GLY A 126 -23.11 -23.81 4.69
CA GLY A 126 -23.94 -23.59 5.87
C GLY A 126 -23.51 -22.31 6.60
N HIS A 127 -24.42 -21.35 6.72
CA HIS A 127 -24.19 -20.16 7.54
C HIS A 127 -24.40 -20.49 9.03
N CYS A 128 -23.49 -20.06 9.89
CA CYS A 128 -23.70 -20.07 11.34
C CYS A 128 -23.66 -18.64 11.89
N THR A 129 -24.75 -18.19 12.49
CA THR A 129 -24.86 -16.85 13.11
C THR A 129 -24.41 -16.84 14.56
N VAL A 130 -23.60 -15.86 14.93
CA VAL A 130 -23.18 -15.59 16.32
C VAL A 130 -23.83 -14.27 16.77
N PRO A 131 -24.73 -14.26 17.77
CA PRO A 131 -25.27 -13.00 18.30
C PRO A 131 -24.34 -12.43 19.39
N GLY A 132 -23.96 -11.16 19.26
CA GLY A 132 -23.25 -10.38 20.27
C GLY A 132 -22.43 -9.22 19.70
N ARG A 133 -23.03 -8.01 19.66
CA ARG A 133 -22.61 -6.78 18.93
C ARG A 133 -22.40 -6.99 17.42
N ARG A 134 -22.55 -5.91 16.66
CA ARG A 134 -22.83 -5.94 15.21
C ARG A 134 -21.73 -6.65 14.42
N GLN A 135 -22.09 -7.83 13.92
CA GLN A 135 -21.56 -8.50 12.73
C GLN A 135 -20.12 -9.04 12.87
N GLU A 136 -19.92 -10.22 13.46
CA GLU A 136 -18.74 -11.04 13.14
C GLU A 136 -19.23 -12.47 12.95
N VAL A 137 -19.52 -12.83 11.70
CA VAL A 137 -19.80 -14.21 11.29
C VAL A 137 -18.48 -14.83 10.87
N PHE A 138 -18.22 -16.09 11.27
CA PHE A 138 -17.06 -16.84 10.81
C PHE A 138 -17.47 -17.86 9.74
N ALA A 139 -16.80 -17.88 8.59
CA ALA A 139 -16.90 -18.96 7.61
C ALA A 139 -15.57 -19.72 7.52
N CYS A 140 -15.62 -21.04 7.29
CA CYS A 140 -14.42 -21.87 7.20
C CYS A 140 -14.37 -22.62 5.88
N THR A 141 -13.24 -22.52 5.17
CA THR A 141 -12.97 -23.33 3.98
C THR A 141 -11.67 -24.13 4.18
N GLY A 142 -11.71 -25.42 3.82
CA GLY A 142 -10.62 -26.37 4.03
C GLY A 142 -11.02 -27.56 4.90
N ARG A 143 -10.02 -28.32 5.37
CA ARG A 143 -10.27 -29.50 6.21
C ARG A 143 -10.66 -29.04 7.62
N ALA A 144 -11.79 -29.54 8.11
CA ALA A 144 -12.23 -29.26 9.47
C ALA A 144 -11.21 -29.78 10.51
N PRO A 145 -10.96 -29.03 11.60
CA PRO A 145 -10.15 -29.49 12.72
C PRO A 145 -10.73 -30.76 13.36
N SER A 146 -9.84 -31.67 13.79
CA SER A 146 -10.27 -32.82 14.59
C SER A 146 -10.75 -32.37 15.98
N PRO A 147 -11.59 -33.17 16.68
CA PRO A 147 -12.00 -32.85 18.06
C PRO A 147 -10.82 -32.59 19.00
N GLU A 148 -9.74 -33.35 18.86
CA GLU A 148 -8.53 -33.17 19.67
C GLU A 148 -7.89 -31.79 19.46
N VAL A 149 -7.82 -31.32 18.20
CA VAL A 149 -7.33 -29.98 17.88
C VAL A 149 -8.22 -28.90 18.49
N VAL A 150 -9.54 -29.08 18.39
CA VAL A 150 -10.53 -28.18 18.97
C VAL A 150 -10.38 -28.07 20.49
N ASP A 151 -10.17 -29.19 21.17
CA ASP A 151 -9.98 -29.23 22.62
C ASP A 151 -8.67 -28.57 23.06
N LYS A 152 -7.57 -28.83 22.33
CA LYS A 152 -6.28 -28.15 22.54
C LYS A 152 -6.40 -26.63 22.38
N ALA A 153 -7.08 -26.17 21.32
CA ALA A 153 -7.32 -24.76 21.09
C ALA A 153 -8.16 -24.13 22.21
N ARG A 154 -9.24 -24.82 22.63
CA ARG A 154 -10.09 -24.37 23.74
C ARG A 154 -9.30 -24.24 25.04
N ALA A 155 -8.47 -25.24 25.36
CA ALA A 155 -7.63 -25.22 26.54
C ALA A 155 -6.67 -24.04 26.54
N ALA A 156 -6.02 -23.75 25.40
CA ALA A 156 -5.09 -22.63 25.25
C ALA A 156 -5.76 -21.24 25.39
N CYS A 157 -7.04 -21.13 25.06
CA CYS A 157 -7.80 -19.88 25.15
C CYS A 157 -8.55 -19.69 26.47
N THR A 158 -8.63 -20.73 27.30
CA THR A 158 -9.34 -20.66 28.58
C THR A 158 -8.43 -20.04 29.64
N SER A 159 -8.86 -18.92 30.24
CA SER A 159 -8.25 -18.39 31.46
C SER A 159 -9.29 -18.25 32.58
N PRO A 160 -8.88 -18.15 33.85
CA PRO A 160 -9.80 -17.95 34.97
C PRO A 160 -10.71 -16.72 34.81
N GLU A 161 -10.20 -15.67 34.16
CA GLU A 161 -10.93 -14.42 33.92
C GLU A 161 -11.76 -14.44 32.63
N ARG A 162 -11.42 -15.32 31.67
CA ARG A 162 -12.06 -15.41 30.35
C ARG A 162 -12.18 -16.88 29.94
N PRO A 163 -13.19 -17.61 30.44
CA PRO A 163 -13.37 -19.02 30.06
C PRO A 163 -13.80 -19.12 28.59
N ALA A 164 -13.29 -20.12 27.88
CA ALA A 164 -13.75 -20.39 26.52
C ALA A 164 -15.25 -20.74 26.52
N SER A 165 -16.02 -20.21 25.58
CA SER A 165 -17.47 -20.45 25.55
C SER A 165 -17.76 -21.89 25.14
N ILE A 166 -18.40 -22.64 26.03
CA ILE A 166 -18.83 -24.03 25.78
C ILE A 166 -20.03 -24.08 24.81
N GLN A 167 -20.77 -22.98 24.68
CA GLN A 167 -22.02 -22.92 23.90
C GLN A 167 -21.81 -22.84 22.39
N LYS A 168 -20.60 -22.51 21.93
CA LYS A 168 -20.28 -22.39 20.50
C LYS A 168 -19.02 -23.20 20.17
N PRO A 169 -19.06 -24.04 19.12
CA PRO A 169 -17.87 -24.78 18.71
C PRO A 169 -16.82 -23.81 18.16
N PRO A 170 -15.53 -24.02 18.46
CA PRO A 170 -14.44 -23.35 17.77
C PRO A 170 -14.54 -23.58 16.26
N GLN A 171 -14.16 -22.57 15.50
CA GLN A 171 -14.18 -22.60 14.06
C GLN A 171 -12.75 -22.55 13.54
N GLY A 172 -12.41 -23.32 12.51
CA GLY A 172 -11.05 -23.35 12.01
C GLY A 172 -10.90 -24.14 10.73
N ALA A 173 -9.70 -24.09 10.17
CA ALA A 173 -9.30 -24.87 9.02
C ALA A 173 -7.88 -25.40 9.21
N CYS A 174 -7.62 -26.57 8.62
CA CYS A 174 -6.33 -27.24 8.70
C CYS A 174 -5.64 -27.34 7.34
N SER A 175 -4.31 -27.32 7.40
CA SER A 175 -3.37 -27.58 6.31
C SER A 175 -2.53 -28.84 6.61
N ALA A 176 -1.46 -29.05 5.84
CA ALA A 176 -0.46 -30.07 6.14
C ALA A 176 0.45 -29.72 7.34
N GLN A 177 0.54 -28.44 7.73
CA GLN A 177 1.44 -27.97 8.79
C GLN A 177 0.73 -27.79 10.13
N GLY A 178 -0.58 -27.54 10.13
CA GLY A 178 -1.34 -27.38 11.36
C GLY A 178 -2.76 -26.90 11.11
N CYS A 179 -3.40 -26.43 12.17
CA CYS A 179 -4.78 -25.93 12.14
C CYS A 179 -4.87 -24.55 12.77
N LEU A 180 -5.43 -23.59 12.02
CA LEU A 180 -5.78 -22.28 12.52
C LEU A 180 -7.21 -22.31 13.05
N THR A 181 -7.40 -21.99 14.33
CA THR A 181 -8.68 -22.11 15.04
C THR A 181 -9.02 -20.82 15.80
N VAL A 182 -10.24 -20.36 15.63
CA VAL A 182 -10.88 -19.27 16.36
C VAL A 182 -11.76 -19.86 17.46
N VAL A 183 -11.47 -19.49 18.71
CA VAL A 183 -12.18 -19.96 19.90
C VAL A 183 -12.96 -18.78 20.48
N PRO A 184 -14.30 -18.84 20.57
CA PRO A 184 -15.08 -17.82 21.26
C PRO A 184 -14.78 -17.85 22.77
N VAL A 185 -14.58 -16.69 23.39
CA VAL A 185 -14.33 -16.56 24.83
C VAL A 185 -15.42 -15.74 25.51
N LYS A 186 -15.73 -16.04 26.76
CA LYS A 186 -16.72 -15.31 27.55
C LYS A 186 -16.07 -14.11 28.25
N SER A 187 -16.73 -12.95 28.18
CA SER A 187 -16.37 -11.75 28.93
C SER A 187 -17.58 -11.29 29.74
N GLY A 188 -17.64 -11.67 31.02
CA GLY A 188 -18.76 -11.36 31.92
C GLY A 188 -20.04 -12.17 31.66
N ALA A 189 -21.20 -11.63 32.07
CA ALA A 189 -22.51 -12.30 32.02
C ALA A 189 -23.14 -12.37 30.61
N LEU A 190 -22.55 -11.71 29.62
CA LEU A 190 -22.98 -11.73 28.23
C LEU A 190 -21.90 -12.43 27.39
N ASP A 191 -22.30 -13.36 26.52
CA ASP A 191 -21.45 -14.04 25.54
C ASP A 191 -21.02 -13.10 24.38
N ALA A 192 -20.63 -11.87 24.72
CA ALA A 192 -20.44 -10.78 23.77
C ALA A 192 -19.04 -10.82 23.14
N GLY A 193 -18.93 -11.53 22.02
CA GLY A 193 -18.09 -11.16 20.86
C GLY A 193 -16.57 -11.30 20.96
N GLU A 194 -15.98 -11.54 22.12
CA GLU A 194 -14.54 -11.78 22.21
C GLU A 194 -14.18 -13.18 21.70
N TRP A 195 -13.06 -13.27 20.99
CA TRP A 195 -12.51 -14.53 20.51
C TRP A 195 -11.00 -14.59 20.73
N CYS A 196 -10.45 -15.79 20.62
CA CYS A 196 -9.04 -16.09 20.78
C CYS A 196 -8.58 -16.91 19.58
N LEU A 197 -7.44 -16.55 19.01
CA LEU A 197 -6.89 -17.22 17.84
C LEU A 197 -5.76 -18.16 18.26
N VAL A 198 -5.78 -19.38 17.72
CA VAL A 198 -4.81 -20.42 18.06
C VAL A 198 -4.34 -21.12 16.81
N TRP A 199 -3.04 -21.39 16.75
CA TRP A 199 -2.45 -22.37 15.85
C TRP A 199 -2.15 -23.66 16.62
N VAL A 200 -2.60 -24.80 16.10
CA VAL A 200 -2.25 -26.12 16.61
C VAL A 200 -1.42 -26.83 15.55
N ASP A 201 -0.15 -27.11 15.88
CA ASP A 201 0.77 -27.81 14.99
C ASP A 201 0.39 -29.28 14.84
N VAL A 202 0.63 -29.88 13.66
CA VAL A 202 0.39 -31.32 13.43
C VAL A 202 1.15 -32.23 14.40
N LYS A 203 2.26 -31.76 14.97
CA LYS A 203 3.06 -32.46 15.99
C LYS A 203 2.55 -32.25 17.41
N GLY A 204 1.52 -31.44 17.60
CA GLY A 204 0.86 -31.23 18.89
C GLY A 204 1.12 -29.93 19.65
N PRO A 205 2.21 -29.15 19.43
CA PRO A 205 2.37 -27.82 20.03
C PRO A 205 1.20 -26.88 19.74
N VAL A 206 0.85 -26.04 20.71
CA VAL A 206 -0.27 -25.10 20.63
C VAL A 206 0.25 -23.68 20.87
N HIS A 207 -0.09 -22.77 19.96
CA HIS A 207 0.41 -21.41 19.97
C HIS A 207 -0.76 -20.43 19.91
N ARG A 208 -0.88 -19.58 20.93
CA ARG A 208 -1.86 -18.49 20.92
C ARG A 208 -1.34 -17.37 20.03
N LEU A 209 -2.15 -16.97 19.06
CA LEU A 209 -1.82 -15.91 18.12
C LEU A 209 -2.41 -14.58 18.59
N SER A 210 -1.72 -13.49 18.28
CA SER A 210 -2.28 -12.15 18.44
C SER A 210 -3.46 -11.96 17.49
N GLN A 211 -4.58 -11.45 17.99
CA GLN A 211 -5.68 -11.05 17.11
C GLN A 211 -5.21 -9.96 16.14
N PRO A 212 -5.52 -10.01 14.84
CA PRO A 212 -5.26 -8.92 13.91
C PRO A 212 -6.07 -7.65 14.25
N LEU A 213 -5.46 -6.49 14.01
CA LEU A 213 -6.18 -5.23 13.96
C LEU A 213 -6.66 -5.02 12.52
N VAL A 214 -7.94 -4.70 12.37
CA VAL A 214 -8.55 -4.38 11.08
C VAL A 214 -8.87 -2.90 11.04
N TYR A 215 -8.45 -2.20 9.99
CA TYR A 215 -8.74 -0.79 9.81
C TYR A 215 -10.15 -0.62 9.26
N GLY A 216 -11.11 -0.36 10.16
CA GLY A 216 -12.53 -0.24 9.85
C GLY A 216 -13.37 -1.16 10.71
N ASN A 217 -14.66 -1.27 10.39
CA ASN A 217 -15.53 -2.23 11.06
C ASN A 217 -15.50 -3.54 10.26
N ALA A 218 -14.76 -4.53 10.77
CA ALA A 218 -14.92 -5.90 10.30
C ALA A 218 -16.35 -6.34 10.57
N PHE A 219 -17.03 -6.89 9.57
CA PHE A 219 -18.39 -7.40 9.72
C PHE A 219 -18.49 -8.94 9.53
N GLN A 220 -17.42 -9.54 9.01
CA GLN A 220 -17.28 -10.98 8.83
C GLN A 220 -15.79 -11.35 8.87
N TRP A 221 -15.50 -12.55 9.37
CA TRP A 221 -14.18 -13.15 9.36
C TRP A 221 -14.26 -14.51 8.68
N ASP A 222 -13.20 -14.96 8.01
CA ASP A 222 -13.14 -16.29 7.41
C ASP A 222 -11.82 -16.96 7.76
N VAL A 223 -11.83 -18.27 7.99
CA VAL A 223 -10.61 -19.09 8.14
C VAL A 223 -10.49 -20.02 6.93
N ARG A 224 -9.44 -19.83 6.12
CA ARG A 224 -9.21 -20.53 4.86
C ARG A 224 -7.86 -21.23 4.90
N GLY A 225 -7.83 -22.51 5.28
CA GLY A 225 -6.58 -23.23 5.55
C GLY A 225 -5.71 -22.52 6.60
N GLU A 226 -4.55 -22.00 6.19
CA GLU A 226 -3.61 -21.26 7.06
C GLU A 226 -3.84 -19.75 7.05
N THR A 227 -4.96 -19.27 6.49
CA THR A 227 -5.23 -17.83 6.33
C THR A 227 -6.46 -17.42 7.13
N LEU A 228 -6.38 -16.28 7.82
CA LEU A 228 -7.52 -15.61 8.44
C LEU A 228 -7.85 -14.37 7.61
N CYS A 229 -9.08 -14.23 7.10
CA CYS A 229 -9.51 -13.07 6.33
C CYS A 229 -10.56 -12.27 7.09
N ALA A 230 -10.47 -10.95 7.05
CA ALA A 230 -11.49 -10.02 7.55
C ALA A 230 -12.17 -9.35 6.37
N HIS A 231 -13.50 -9.33 6.38
CA HIS A 231 -14.29 -8.50 5.48
C HIS A 231 -14.64 -7.19 6.18
N VAL A 232 -14.21 -6.09 5.58
CA VAL A 232 -14.21 -4.77 6.22
C VAL A 232 -15.08 -3.81 5.44
N ASP A 233 -15.93 -3.08 6.16
CA ASP A 233 -16.68 -1.97 5.59
C ASP A 233 -15.74 -0.75 5.46
N GLY A 234 -15.37 -0.39 4.24
CA GLY A 234 -14.54 0.78 3.93
C GLY A 234 -15.23 2.13 4.16
N GLY A 235 -16.45 2.17 4.71
CA GLY A 235 -17.13 3.40 5.12
C GLY A 235 -17.84 4.14 3.99
N CYS A 236 -18.09 3.48 2.86
CA CYS A 236 -18.79 4.07 1.73
C CYS A 236 -20.30 3.86 1.85
N THR A 237 -21.08 4.77 1.26
CA THR A 237 -22.55 4.71 1.24
C THR A 237 -23.12 3.46 0.55
N ASN A 238 -22.32 2.77 -0.27
CA ASN A 238 -22.66 1.45 -0.83
C ASN A 238 -21.77 0.37 -0.21
N ARG A 239 -22.36 -0.39 0.73
CA ARG A 239 -21.68 -1.43 1.51
C ARG A 239 -21.03 -2.51 0.64
N GLU A 240 -21.74 -3.02 -0.35
CA GLU A 240 -21.26 -4.13 -1.20
C GLU A 240 -20.07 -3.73 -2.08
N ALA A 241 -20.00 -2.45 -2.48
CA ALA A 241 -18.92 -1.94 -3.34
C ALA A 241 -17.66 -1.49 -2.59
N CYS A 242 -17.69 -1.50 -1.25
CA CYS A 242 -16.55 -1.15 -0.39
C CYS A 242 -16.19 -2.25 0.62
N LEU A 243 -16.67 -3.48 0.37
CA LEU A 243 -16.16 -4.65 1.06
C LEU A 243 -14.71 -4.85 0.62
N ARG A 244 -13.79 -4.63 1.55
CA ARG A 244 -12.39 -5.01 1.38
C ARG A 244 -12.16 -6.29 2.15
N GLU A 245 -11.51 -7.24 1.50
CA GLU A 245 -11.01 -8.44 2.16
C GLU A 245 -9.55 -8.22 2.55
N LEU A 246 -9.23 -8.40 3.83
CA LEU A 246 -7.88 -8.33 4.38
C LEU A 246 -7.50 -9.69 4.94
N CYS A 247 -6.56 -10.38 4.30
CA CYS A 247 -6.15 -11.73 4.68
C CYS A 247 -4.77 -11.75 5.34
N TYR A 248 -4.67 -12.50 6.44
CA TYR A 248 -3.48 -12.69 7.25
C TYR A 248 -3.03 -14.15 7.17
N ALA A 249 -1.81 -14.39 6.71
CA ALA A 249 -1.25 -15.74 6.64
C ALA A 249 -0.66 -16.14 8.01
N ALA A 250 -0.99 -17.33 8.49
CA ALA A 250 -0.32 -17.95 9.61
C ALA A 250 0.94 -18.67 9.11
N VAL A 251 2.10 -18.30 9.64
CA VAL A 251 3.39 -18.90 9.25
C VAL A 251 4.15 -19.39 10.48
N PRO A 252 5.02 -20.41 10.35
CA PRO A 252 5.98 -20.78 11.38
C PRO A 252 6.88 -19.59 11.77
N PRO A 253 7.26 -19.40 13.06
CA PRO A 253 6.93 -20.20 14.23
C PRO A 253 5.60 -19.80 14.90
N HIS A 254 4.53 -19.75 14.11
CA HIS A 254 3.14 -19.50 14.52
C HIS A 254 2.89 -18.04 14.86
N ARG A 255 3.01 -17.21 13.82
CA ARG A 255 2.67 -15.78 13.82
C ARG A 255 1.77 -15.47 12.63
N LEU A 256 1.02 -14.37 12.74
CA LEU A 256 0.25 -13.84 11.62
C LEU A 256 1.05 -12.73 10.94
N LEU A 257 1.14 -12.82 9.62
CA LEU A 257 1.71 -11.78 8.77
C LEU A 257 0.61 -10.86 8.24
N LEU A 258 0.95 -9.58 8.08
CA LEU A 258 0.10 -8.67 7.30
C LEU A 258 -0.03 -9.14 5.84
N PRO A 259 -1.12 -8.83 5.13
CA PRO A 259 -1.14 -9.03 3.69
C PRO A 259 -0.07 -8.16 3.01
N ASN A 260 0.67 -8.76 2.07
CA ASN A 260 1.65 -8.07 1.21
C ASN A 260 1.03 -7.00 0.28
N GLN A 261 -0.31 -6.91 0.22
CA GLN A 261 -1.00 -5.94 -0.64
C GLN A 261 -2.10 -5.24 0.16
N GLY A 262 -2.09 -3.90 0.14
CA GLY A 262 -3.18 -3.09 0.66
C GLY A 262 -3.18 -2.88 2.18
N SER A 263 -2.05 -3.12 2.86
CA SER A 263 -1.89 -2.60 4.22
C SER A 263 -2.07 -1.08 4.21
N PRO A 264 -2.96 -0.51 5.03
CA PRO A 264 -3.16 0.93 5.10
C PRO A 264 -1.87 1.70 5.42
N LEU A 265 -0.92 1.05 6.09
CA LEU A 265 0.41 1.59 6.34
C LEU A 265 1.14 1.88 5.01
N GLU A 266 1.11 0.96 4.05
CA GLU A 266 1.77 1.17 2.75
C GLU A 266 1.08 2.23 1.90
N SER A 267 -0.26 2.30 1.94
CA SER A 267 -1.02 3.35 1.23
C SER A 267 -0.75 4.74 1.80
N ASP A 268 -0.27 4.82 3.04
CA ASP A 268 0.13 6.06 3.68
C ASP A 268 1.63 6.38 3.51
N GLY A 269 2.31 5.70 2.57
CA GLY A 269 3.72 5.93 2.26
C GLY A 269 4.70 5.30 3.27
N VAL A 270 4.25 4.32 4.07
CA VAL A 270 5.14 3.53 4.92
C VAL A 270 5.71 2.37 4.11
N TYR A 271 7.02 2.21 4.17
CA TYR A 271 7.76 1.16 3.50
C TYR A 271 8.35 0.22 4.55
N PHE A 272 8.38 -1.07 4.24
CA PHE A 272 8.89 -2.11 5.14
C PHE A 272 10.23 -2.64 4.63
N VAL A 273 11.26 -2.52 5.47
CA VAL A 273 12.60 -3.05 5.21
C VAL A 273 12.71 -4.40 5.90
N GLY A 274 12.73 -5.48 5.11
CA GLY A 274 12.81 -6.85 5.59
C GLY A 274 14.24 -7.38 5.71
N PRO A 275 14.40 -8.56 6.33
CA PRO A 275 15.68 -9.24 6.38
C PRO A 275 16.11 -9.68 4.98
N ALA A 276 17.42 -9.72 4.75
CA ALA A 276 17.98 -10.37 3.57
C ALA A 276 17.68 -11.88 3.63
N VAL A 277 17.03 -12.39 2.59
CA VAL A 277 16.66 -13.82 2.46
C VAL A 277 17.85 -14.73 2.16
N SER A 278 18.97 -14.14 1.75
CA SER A 278 20.26 -14.80 1.52
C SER A 278 21.39 -13.82 1.86
N PRO A 279 22.62 -14.30 2.14
CA PRO A 279 23.76 -13.42 2.33
C PRO A 279 23.96 -12.47 1.15
N VAL A 280 24.26 -11.21 1.45
CA VAL A 280 24.61 -10.18 0.48
C VAL A 280 26.12 -9.93 0.51
N ARG A 281 26.73 -9.95 -0.66
CA ARG A 281 28.12 -9.61 -0.93
C ARG A 281 28.16 -8.16 -1.38
N VAL A 282 28.93 -7.34 -0.67
CA VAL A 282 29.12 -5.95 -1.06
C VAL A 282 30.24 -5.87 -2.08
N ASP A 283 29.89 -5.95 -3.36
CA ASP A 283 30.84 -5.95 -4.49
C ASP A 283 30.47 -4.98 -5.63
N GLY A 284 29.29 -4.35 -5.56
CA GLY A 284 28.85 -3.27 -6.44
C GLY A 284 28.09 -3.75 -7.67
N THR A 285 27.80 -5.06 -7.80
CA THR A 285 27.11 -5.62 -8.98
C THR A 285 25.61 -5.83 -8.80
N LEU A 286 25.08 -5.71 -7.58
CA LEU A 286 23.66 -5.81 -7.20
C LEU A 286 22.96 -7.06 -7.77
N ASP A 287 23.71 -8.13 -8.03
CA ASP A 287 23.23 -9.36 -8.68
C ASP A 287 22.74 -10.41 -7.68
N ASP A 288 22.97 -10.20 -6.39
CA ASP A 288 22.60 -11.13 -5.34
C ASP A 288 21.07 -11.36 -5.30
N PRO A 289 20.61 -12.62 -5.14
CA PRO A 289 19.18 -12.96 -5.13
C PRO A 289 18.34 -12.21 -4.09
N ALA A 290 18.95 -11.76 -2.99
CA ALA A 290 18.27 -10.98 -1.96
C ALA A 290 17.70 -9.67 -2.53
N TRP A 291 18.42 -9.00 -3.43
CA TRP A 291 18.00 -7.74 -4.04
C TRP A 291 16.81 -7.91 -5.00
N ALA A 292 16.58 -9.10 -5.55
CA ALA A 292 15.42 -9.37 -6.40
C ALA A 292 14.11 -9.38 -5.61
N GLN A 293 14.17 -9.68 -4.30
CA GLN A 293 12.99 -9.73 -3.43
C GLN A 293 12.80 -8.44 -2.63
N ALA A 294 13.83 -7.59 -2.55
CA ALA A 294 13.73 -6.27 -1.96
C ALA A 294 12.81 -5.37 -2.79
N ARG A 295 11.95 -4.60 -2.10
CA ARG A 295 11.11 -3.59 -2.74
C ARG A 295 11.99 -2.50 -3.33
N GLU A 296 11.74 -2.15 -4.59
CA GLU A 296 12.40 -1.03 -5.27
C GLU A 296 11.60 0.25 -5.08
N VAL A 297 12.29 1.32 -4.70
CA VAL A 297 11.75 2.68 -4.65
C VAL A 297 12.44 3.53 -5.70
N VAL A 298 11.66 4.27 -6.49
CA VAL A 298 12.15 5.00 -7.65
C VAL A 298 11.93 6.49 -7.47
N ALA A 299 12.96 7.28 -7.75
CA ALA A 299 12.87 8.71 -7.91
C ALA A 299 13.40 9.12 -9.29
N GLU A 300 12.49 9.50 -10.20
CA GLU A 300 12.81 9.83 -11.60
C GLU A 300 11.98 10.99 -12.16
N THR A 301 11.37 11.81 -11.30
CA THR A 301 10.47 12.88 -11.72
C THR A 301 10.80 14.19 -11.04
N ARG A 302 10.36 15.32 -11.60
CA ARG A 302 10.53 16.65 -11.00
C ARG A 302 9.99 16.76 -9.58
N ALA A 303 8.98 15.95 -9.22
CA ALA A 303 8.42 15.95 -7.87
C ALA A 303 9.41 15.43 -6.82
N HIS A 304 10.46 14.71 -7.23
CA HIS A 304 11.50 14.16 -6.36
C HIS A 304 12.72 15.07 -6.21
N LEU A 305 12.75 16.22 -6.88
CA LEU A 305 13.85 17.18 -6.80
C LEU A 305 13.68 18.09 -5.58
N LEU A 306 14.66 18.01 -4.68
CA LEU A 306 14.81 18.95 -3.58
C LEU A 306 15.57 20.21 -4.02
N TYR A 307 16.55 20.05 -4.90
CA TYR A 307 17.38 21.12 -5.46
C TYR A 307 17.63 20.90 -6.96
N GLY A 308 17.96 21.96 -7.70
CA GLY A 308 18.39 21.82 -9.10
C GLY A 308 17.28 21.73 -10.16
N GLN A 309 16.02 22.06 -9.83
CA GLN A 309 14.88 21.87 -10.76
C GLN A 309 15.02 22.50 -12.15
N ARG A 310 15.81 23.58 -12.28
CA ARG A 310 16.05 24.26 -13.57
C ARG A 310 17.16 23.61 -14.39
N ALA A 311 18.05 22.91 -13.71
CA ALA A 311 19.22 22.26 -14.28
C ALA A 311 18.85 20.85 -14.76
N TRP A 312 17.96 20.18 -14.00
CA TRP A 312 17.46 18.84 -14.30
C TRP A 312 16.80 18.68 -15.68
N ARG A 313 17.38 17.84 -16.54
CA ARG A 313 16.94 17.65 -17.94
C ARG A 313 16.08 16.41 -18.16
N GLY A 314 16.03 15.51 -17.19
CA GLY A 314 15.23 14.29 -17.25
C GLY A 314 15.84 13.14 -16.45
N PRO A 315 15.23 11.94 -16.48
CA PRO A 315 15.71 10.80 -15.70
C PRO A 315 17.15 10.32 -16.03
N GLU A 316 17.65 10.63 -17.23
CA GLU A 316 19.02 10.30 -17.65
C GLU A 316 20.07 11.23 -17.04
N ASP A 317 19.65 12.42 -16.63
CA ASP A 317 20.48 13.47 -16.02
C ASP A 317 20.66 13.18 -14.52
N SER A 318 19.55 12.88 -13.83
CA SER A 318 19.59 12.34 -12.47
C SER A 318 18.32 11.54 -12.19
N SER A 319 18.49 10.27 -11.84
CA SER A 319 17.43 9.47 -11.22
C SER A 319 18.01 8.34 -10.37
N VAL A 320 17.22 7.81 -9.44
CA VAL A 320 17.67 6.74 -8.55
C VAL A 320 16.62 5.66 -8.36
N ARG A 321 17.09 4.41 -8.35
CA ARG A 321 16.36 3.22 -7.92
C ARG A 321 17.04 2.66 -6.69
N LEU A 322 16.32 2.63 -5.58
CA LEU A 322 16.85 2.27 -4.27
C LEU A 322 16.18 1.00 -3.73
N LYS A 323 16.97 0.16 -3.07
CA LYS A 323 16.52 -1.01 -2.33
C LYS A 323 17.19 -1.04 -0.97
N LEU A 324 16.42 -1.40 0.05
CA LEU A 324 16.89 -1.55 1.42
C LEU A 324 16.59 -2.97 1.92
N LEU A 325 17.53 -3.52 2.68
CA LEU A 325 17.41 -4.76 3.43
C LEU A 325 18.11 -4.58 4.78
N HIS A 326 17.98 -5.57 5.67
CA HIS A 326 18.85 -5.68 6.84
C HIS A 326 19.30 -7.12 7.07
N ASP A 327 20.40 -7.27 7.78
CA ASP A 327 20.87 -8.56 8.29
C ASP A 327 21.32 -8.39 9.76
N ALA A 328 21.94 -9.44 10.32
CA ALA A 328 22.44 -9.38 11.70
C ALA A 328 23.57 -8.35 11.89
N ASP A 329 24.29 -8.01 10.82
CA ASP A 329 25.45 -7.14 10.85
C ASP A 329 25.07 -5.67 10.65
N GLY A 330 24.00 -5.37 9.90
CA GLY A 330 23.52 -4.01 9.74
C GLY A 330 22.45 -3.79 8.68
N MET A 331 22.34 -2.53 8.27
CA MET A 331 21.52 -2.12 7.14
C MET A 331 22.27 -2.40 5.84
N LEU A 332 21.55 -2.96 4.87
CA LEU A 332 22.01 -3.12 3.50
C LEU A 332 21.30 -2.09 2.62
N LEU A 333 22.07 -1.34 1.84
CA LEU A 333 21.57 -0.35 0.90
C LEU A 333 22.13 -0.64 -0.49
N ALA A 334 21.25 -0.68 -1.47
CA ALA A 334 21.58 -0.74 -2.88
C ALA A 334 20.94 0.44 -3.61
N ALA A 335 21.70 1.11 -4.46
CA ALA A 335 21.19 2.17 -5.31
C ALA A 335 21.76 2.03 -6.71
N ARG A 336 20.89 2.15 -7.73
CA ARG A 336 21.30 2.40 -9.12
C ARG A 336 20.94 3.84 -9.44
N VAL A 337 21.95 4.62 -9.80
CA VAL A 337 21.82 6.03 -10.16
C VAL A 337 22.03 6.14 -11.66
N ARG A 338 21.09 6.83 -12.33
CA ARG A 338 21.29 7.35 -13.68
C ARG A 338 21.84 8.75 -13.57
N ASP A 339 22.89 8.99 -14.33
CA ASP A 339 23.67 10.20 -14.31
C ASP A 339 24.48 10.21 -15.61
N ASP A 340 24.44 11.32 -16.34
CA ASP A 340 25.16 11.47 -17.60
C ASP A 340 26.67 11.67 -17.38
N ARG A 341 27.07 12.05 -16.16
CA ARG A 341 28.47 12.21 -15.78
C ARG A 341 28.75 12.03 -14.28
N VAL A 342 29.35 10.88 -13.97
CA VAL A 342 29.86 10.60 -12.62
C VAL A 342 31.17 11.34 -12.30
N VAL A 343 31.12 12.18 -11.27
CA VAL A 343 32.21 12.95 -10.65
C VAL A 343 32.45 12.47 -9.21
N PRO A 344 33.36 11.51 -9.00
CA PRO A 344 33.71 11.03 -7.66
C PRO A 344 34.52 12.06 -6.86
N LEU A 345 34.63 11.83 -5.55
CA LEU A 345 35.45 12.61 -4.63
C LEU A 345 36.92 12.62 -5.04
N ALA A 346 37.47 13.82 -5.20
CA ALA A 346 38.88 14.08 -5.51
C ALA A 346 39.52 15.00 -4.46
N GLN A 347 40.85 14.95 -4.37
CA GLN A 347 41.59 15.80 -3.43
C GLN A 347 41.37 17.29 -3.74
N GLY A 348 41.01 18.06 -2.71
CA GLY A 348 40.79 19.52 -2.83
C GLY A 348 39.42 19.92 -3.37
N VAL A 349 38.55 18.96 -3.69
CA VAL A 349 37.17 19.21 -4.11
C VAL A 349 36.25 19.11 -2.88
N PRO A 350 35.39 20.11 -2.61
CA PRO A 350 34.38 19.99 -1.56
C PRO A 350 33.45 18.79 -1.83
N ALA A 351 33.25 17.93 -0.84
CA ALA A 351 32.48 16.69 -1.02
C ALA A 351 31.03 16.91 -1.46
N VAL A 352 30.41 18.03 -1.06
CA VAL A 352 29.06 18.41 -1.50
C VAL A 352 28.97 18.66 -3.02
N GLY A 353 30.09 19.00 -3.68
CA GLY A 353 30.15 19.24 -5.12
C GLY A 353 30.67 18.03 -5.91
N THR A 354 30.22 16.83 -5.53
CA THR A 354 30.58 15.55 -6.16
C THR A 354 29.34 14.66 -6.19
N ASP A 355 29.35 13.58 -6.96
CA ASP A 355 28.28 12.59 -6.90
C ASP A 355 28.36 11.79 -5.60
N HIS A 356 27.24 11.73 -4.91
CA HIS A 356 27.12 11.05 -3.62
C HIS A 356 25.66 10.79 -3.26
N LEU A 357 25.45 9.95 -2.26
CA LEU A 357 24.13 9.78 -1.63
C LEU A 357 24.11 10.51 -0.27
N GLU A 358 23.06 11.26 0.01
CA GLU A 358 22.78 11.83 1.33
C GLU A 358 21.71 11.00 2.06
N LEU A 359 21.94 10.70 3.33
CA LEU A 359 20.98 10.06 4.24
C LEU A 359 20.55 11.08 5.29
N ASP A 360 19.31 11.55 5.22
CA ASP A 360 18.76 12.61 6.07
C ASP A 360 17.77 12.06 7.10
N PHE A 361 18.08 12.14 8.40
CA PHE A 361 17.29 11.54 9.49
C PHE A 361 16.46 12.57 10.28
N GLY A 362 15.37 13.09 9.72
CA GLY A 362 14.42 13.92 10.48
C GLY A 362 13.23 14.46 9.67
N ARG A 363 12.23 15.02 10.38
CA ARG A 363 11.09 15.68 9.73
C ARG A 363 11.54 17.03 9.17
N ASN A 364 11.37 17.21 7.87
CA ASN A 364 11.46 18.50 7.16
C ASN A 364 12.87 19.10 7.01
N GLY A 365 13.96 18.32 7.14
CA GLY A 365 15.31 18.75 6.72
C GLY A 365 15.97 19.89 7.51
N ILE A 366 15.31 20.44 8.53
CA ILE A 366 15.84 21.51 9.38
C ILE A 366 16.13 20.86 10.74
N GLU A 367 17.42 20.79 11.12
CA GLU A 367 17.94 20.24 12.40
C GLU A 367 18.09 18.71 12.53
N ALA A 368 18.06 17.98 11.41
CA ALA A 368 18.30 16.54 11.39
C ALA A 368 19.80 16.18 11.24
N PRO A 369 20.28 15.09 11.84
CA PRO A 369 21.55 14.50 11.48
C PRO A 369 21.53 14.03 10.03
N ARG A 370 22.65 14.31 9.34
CA ARG A 370 22.86 14.04 7.92
C ARG A 370 24.13 13.24 7.74
N TYR A 371 24.07 12.24 6.88
CA TYR A 371 25.20 11.43 6.50
C TYR A 371 25.37 11.46 4.99
N ALA A 372 26.59 11.28 4.51
CA ALA A 372 26.90 11.20 3.10
C ALA A 372 27.68 9.92 2.80
N LEU A 373 27.36 9.29 1.67
CA LEU A 373 28.06 8.17 1.07
C LEU A 373 28.81 8.70 -0.15
N LEU A 374 30.09 9.03 0.06
CA LEU A 374 30.93 9.69 -0.95
C LEU A 374 31.64 8.68 -1.83
N LEU A 375 31.53 8.83 -3.15
CA LEU A 375 32.16 7.95 -4.11
C LEU A 375 33.67 8.22 -4.19
N GLY A 376 34.51 7.27 -3.80
CA GLY A 376 35.97 7.40 -3.91
C GLY A 376 36.49 6.94 -5.27
N ALA A 377 37.56 7.56 -5.76
CA ALA A 377 38.21 7.15 -7.02
C ALA A 377 38.73 5.70 -7.02
N ASP A 378 38.88 5.07 -5.85
CA ASP A 378 39.30 3.68 -5.66
C ASP A 378 38.13 2.68 -5.66
N ARG A 379 36.94 3.10 -6.09
CA ARG A 379 35.68 2.33 -6.06
C ARG A 379 35.17 1.97 -4.66
N LYS A 380 35.75 2.56 -3.61
CA LYS A 380 35.17 2.50 -2.26
C LYS A 380 34.24 3.67 -2.05
N VAL A 381 33.31 3.52 -1.11
CA VAL A 381 32.44 4.60 -0.69
C VAL A 381 32.74 4.95 0.76
N SER A 382 32.92 6.25 1.04
CA SER A 382 33.18 6.75 2.38
C SER A 382 31.88 7.21 3.02
N LEU A 383 31.46 6.54 4.09
CA LEU A 383 30.37 7.02 4.94
C LEU A 383 30.91 8.13 5.86
N ARG A 384 30.28 9.31 5.81
CA ARG A 384 30.63 10.45 6.66
C ARG A 384 29.38 11.03 7.31
N GLN A 385 29.48 11.45 8.57
CA GLN A 385 28.46 12.24 9.22
C GLN A 385 28.73 13.71 8.93
N TRP A 386 27.89 14.34 8.12
CA TRP A 386 27.98 15.78 7.86
C TRP A 386 27.38 16.58 8.99
N ARG A 387 26.21 16.18 9.50
CA ARG A 387 25.52 16.89 10.58
C ARG A 387 25.24 16.00 11.79
N ASP A 388 25.48 16.56 12.98
CA ASP A 388 25.15 15.89 14.23
C ASP A 388 23.66 16.02 14.62
N ARG A 389 23.26 15.39 15.73
CA ARG A 389 21.89 15.43 16.27
C ARG A 389 21.40 16.83 16.67
N ARG A 390 22.30 17.81 16.75
CA ARG A 390 21.98 19.21 17.06
C ARG A 390 22.02 20.07 15.79
N GLY A 391 22.13 19.45 14.62
CA GLY A 391 22.24 20.13 13.33
C GLY A 391 23.58 20.81 13.09
N ARG A 392 24.62 20.53 13.88
CA ARG A 392 25.96 21.13 13.71
C ARG A 392 26.73 20.37 12.63
N GLU A 393 27.42 21.11 11.77
CA GLU A 393 28.36 20.54 10.80
C GLU A 393 29.56 19.93 11.54
N VAL A 394 29.88 18.66 11.26
CA VAL A 394 30.95 17.91 11.96
C VAL A 394 31.90 17.15 11.04
N ASP A 395 31.42 16.69 9.89
CA ASP A 395 32.17 15.93 8.88
C ASP A 395 33.08 14.81 9.43
N TRP A 396 32.49 13.85 10.14
CA TRP A 396 33.22 12.72 10.76
C TRP A 396 33.16 11.45 9.91
N PRO A 397 34.29 10.75 9.67
CA PRO A 397 34.27 9.46 9.00
C PRO A 397 33.63 8.39 9.90
N LEU A 398 32.87 7.48 9.31
CA LEU A 398 32.23 6.36 9.97
C LEU A 398 32.58 5.04 9.30
N GLU A 399 32.56 3.96 10.07
CA GLU A 399 32.81 2.62 9.55
C GLU A 399 31.66 2.15 8.66
N SER A 400 32.00 1.63 7.48
CA SER A 400 31.06 1.02 6.55
C SER A 400 31.80 0.08 5.60
N GLN A 401 31.08 -0.91 5.08
CA GLN A 401 31.53 -1.71 3.95
C GLN A 401 30.72 -1.24 2.77
N CYS A 402 31.26 -0.34 1.96
CA CYS A 402 30.56 0.20 0.82
C CYS A 402 31.47 0.29 -0.39
N VAL A 403 30.90 -0.05 -1.54
CA VAL A 403 31.57 0.01 -2.84
C VAL A 403 30.64 0.65 -3.85
N TRP A 404 31.23 1.17 -4.92
CA TRP A 404 30.47 1.62 -6.06
C TRP A 404 31.13 1.14 -7.36
N ALA A 405 30.30 0.98 -8.38
CA ALA A 405 30.73 0.60 -9.72
C ALA A 405 30.08 1.52 -10.73
N SER A 406 30.86 1.96 -11.73
CA SER A 406 30.31 2.63 -12.90
C SER A 406 29.42 1.67 -13.67
N GLU A 407 28.29 2.15 -14.16
CA GLU A 407 27.41 1.42 -15.08
C GLU A 407 27.21 2.25 -16.36
N ASP A 408 26.72 1.63 -17.42
CA ASP A 408 26.35 2.35 -18.64
C ASP A 408 25.27 3.38 -18.30
N GLY A 409 25.62 4.67 -18.34
CA GLY A 409 24.72 5.79 -18.01
C GLY A 409 24.51 6.02 -16.51
N GLY A 410 25.53 5.81 -15.69
CA GLY A 410 25.55 6.21 -14.28
C GLY A 410 26.41 5.31 -13.40
N TYR A 411 25.89 4.94 -12.21
CA TYR A 411 26.63 4.11 -11.25
C TYR A 411 25.72 3.32 -10.31
N ALA A 412 26.26 2.25 -9.76
CA ALA A 412 25.66 1.47 -8.68
C ALA A 412 26.44 1.70 -7.38
N VAL A 413 25.72 1.80 -6.25
CA VAL A 413 26.27 1.82 -4.89
C VAL A 413 25.70 0.62 -4.14
N GLU A 414 26.58 -0.10 -3.45
CA GLU A 414 26.21 -1.19 -2.55
C GLU A 414 26.90 -1.00 -1.21
N CYS A 415 26.13 -1.08 -0.14
CA CYS A 415 26.55 -0.74 1.21
C CYS A 415 26.03 -1.75 2.22
N ARG A 416 26.90 -2.20 3.12
CA ARG A 416 26.56 -2.70 4.45
C ARG A 416 27.02 -1.67 5.48
N ILE A 417 26.05 -1.06 6.16
CA ILE A 417 26.27 -0.08 7.22
C ILE A 417 26.02 -0.77 8.56
N PRO A 418 27.05 -0.97 9.40
CA PRO A 418 26.91 -1.74 10.63
C PRO A 418 25.88 -1.15 11.61
N ASN A 419 25.24 -2.04 12.38
CA ASN A 419 24.32 -1.64 13.44
C ASN A 419 24.97 -0.66 14.43
N GLY A 420 24.26 0.43 14.76
CA GLY A 420 24.73 1.44 15.71
C GLY A 420 25.70 2.48 15.14
N VAL A 421 26.23 2.31 13.92
CA VAL A 421 27.05 3.34 13.26
C VAL A 421 26.23 4.59 12.97
N ILE A 422 25.04 4.40 12.40
CA ILE A 422 24.06 5.46 12.23
C ILE A 422 23.11 5.40 13.42
N PHE A 423 23.20 6.41 14.28
CA PHE A 423 22.47 6.59 15.53
C PHE A 423 20.94 6.50 15.48
N PHE A 424 20.34 6.45 14.29
CA PHE A 424 18.90 6.44 14.03
C PHE A 424 18.42 5.19 13.27
N ILE A 425 19.32 4.28 12.94
CA ILE A 425 18.95 2.94 12.49
C ILE A 425 18.84 2.09 13.76
N PRO A 426 17.61 1.79 14.23
CA PRO A 426 17.45 1.01 15.46
C PRO A 426 17.97 -0.41 15.25
N ALA A 427 18.24 -1.11 16.36
CA ALA A 427 18.28 -2.57 16.31
C ALA A 427 16.93 -3.08 15.80
N VAL A 428 16.95 -3.97 14.82
CA VAL A 428 15.74 -4.57 14.24
C VAL A 428 14.95 -5.31 15.32
N PRO A 429 13.61 -5.16 15.41
CA PRO A 429 12.75 -4.30 14.59
C PRO A 429 12.64 -2.87 15.14
N GLY A 430 12.46 -1.89 14.25
CA GLY A 430 12.21 -0.52 14.66
C GLY A 430 11.99 0.46 13.51
N PRO A 431 11.35 1.60 13.79
CA PRO A 431 11.15 2.62 12.78
C PRO A 431 12.47 3.32 12.44
N SER A 432 12.66 3.67 11.17
CA SER A 432 13.68 4.64 10.79
C SER A 432 13.10 5.63 9.78
N TRP A 433 13.08 6.90 10.16
CA TRP A 433 12.67 7.96 9.24
C TRP A 433 13.93 8.56 8.66
N PHE A 434 14.20 8.23 7.42
CA PHE A 434 15.23 8.92 6.66
C PHE A 434 14.86 9.01 5.20
N SER A 435 15.37 10.03 4.54
CA SER A 435 15.32 10.14 3.08
C SER A 435 16.69 9.79 2.52
N VAL A 436 16.71 9.19 1.34
CA VAL A 436 17.93 9.05 0.57
C VAL A 436 17.86 10.03 -0.59
N TRP A 437 18.85 10.90 -0.68
CA TRP A 437 19.00 11.82 -1.80
C TRP A 437 20.25 11.45 -2.59
N VAL A 438 20.21 11.67 -3.88
CA VAL A 438 21.34 11.57 -4.79
C VAL A 438 21.68 12.97 -5.21
N SER A 439 22.91 13.37 -4.93
CA SER A 439 23.49 14.59 -5.47
C SER A 439 24.08 14.25 -6.82
N ASP A 440 23.73 15.04 -7.83
CA ASP A 440 24.33 14.97 -9.16
C ASP A 440 25.27 16.16 -9.37
N ALA A 441 26.47 15.87 -9.87
CA ALA A 441 27.53 16.84 -10.09
C ALA A 441 28.17 16.68 -11.47
N ASP A 442 27.82 17.56 -12.40
CA ASP A 442 28.39 17.58 -13.75
C ASP A 442 29.89 18.00 -13.79
N GLN A 443 30.36 18.70 -12.76
CA GLN A 443 31.74 19.18 -12.62
C GLN A 443 32.20 19.15 -11.15
N PRO A 444 33.52 18.96 -10.90
CA PRO A 444 34.03 19.02 -9.53
C PRO A 444 33.74 20.36 -8.85
N GLY A 445 33.16 20.31 -7.66
CA GLY A 445 32.85 21.47 -6.84
C GLY A 445 31.47 22.09 -7.09
N THR A 446 30.64 21.49 -7.95
CA THR A 446 29.26 21.91 -8.20
C THR A 446 28.28 20.81 -7.83
N GLN A 447 27.20 21.16 -7.13
CA GLN A 447 26.02 20.32 -7.00
C GLN A 447 24.99 20.87 -7.98
N GLU A 448 24.61 20.10 -9.00
CA GLU A 448 23.63 20.52 -9.99
C GLU A 448 22.21 20.21 -9.51
N THR A 449 21.98 18.96 -9.11
CA THR A 449 20.70 18.51 -8.60
C THR A 449 20.82 17.71 -7.31
N LEU A 450 19.70 17.65 -6.57
CA LEU A 450 19.54 16.77 -5.41
C LEU A 450 18.17 16.10 -5.52
N MET A 451 18.15 14.81 -5.82
CA MET A 451 16.94 14.03 -6.09
C MET A 451 16.79 12.87 -5.13
N GLY A 452 15.60 12.60 -4.63
CA GLY A 452 15.39 11.45 -3.77
C GLY A 452 13.92 11.18 -3.47
N PRO A 453 13.56 9.93 -3.14
CA PRO A 453 12.26 9.64 -2.57
C PRO A 453 12.23 10.08 -1.09
N LEU A 454 11.12 10.70 -0.68
CA LEU A 454 10.80 10.83 0.74
C LEU A 454 10.37 9.44 1.25
N LEU A 455 11.23 8.80 2.03
CA LEU A 455 10.95 7.47 2.57
C LEU A 455 10.49 7.55 4.03
N THR A 456 9.47 6.74 4.35
CA THR A 456 9.10 6.43 5.73
C THR A 456 9.29 4.93 5.93
N GLU A 457 10.50 4.54 6.29
CA GLU A 457 10.90 3.12 6.39
C GLU A 457 10.66 2.56 7.81
N ASN A 458 10.27 1.30 7.87
CA ASN A 458 10.22 0.54 9.12
C ASN A 458 10.98 -0.77 8.93
N PHE A 459 12.02 -0.95 9.73
CA PHE A 459 12.79 -2.18 9.77
C PHE A 459 12.00 -3.21 10.54
N VAL A 460 11.64 -4.30 9.86
CA VAL A 460 10.76 -5.34 10.37
C VAL A 460 11.47 -6.67 10.31
N SER A 461 11.22 -7.55 11.28
CA SER A 461 11.88 -8.85 11.35
C SER A 461 11.55 -9.78 10.18
N GLU A 462 10.50 -9.48 9.43
CA GLU A 462 10.09 -10.17 8.21
C GLU A 462 9.19 -9.26 7.35
N VAL A 463 9.10 -9.54 6.05
CA VAL A 463 8.16 -8.88 5.14
C VAL A 463 7.21 -9.93 4.57
N PRO A 464 5.89 -9.76 4.71
CA PRO A 464 5.20 -8.64 5.40
C PRO A 464 5.36 -8.71 6.94
N PRO A 465 5.30 -7.57 7.67
CA PRO A 465 5.57 -7.55 9.11
C PRO A 465 4.61 -8.40 9.93
N THR A 466 5.06 -8.77 11.14
CA THR A 466 4.17 -9.32 12.15
C THR A 466 3.09 -8.32 12.54
N LEU A 467 1.95 -8.81 13.01
CA LEU A 467 0.90 -7.96 13.59
C LEU A 467 1.38 -7.08 14.76
N GLN A 468 2.34 -7.58 15.54
CA GLN A 468 2.89 -6.84 16.68
C GLN A 468 3.71 -5.64 16.20
N GLU A 469 4.58 -5.85 15.21
CA GLU A 469 5.34 -4.78 14.57
C GLU A 469 4.40 -3.77 13.90
N ALA A 470 3.42 -4.24 13.12
CA ALA A 470 2.42 -3.40 12.48
C ALA A 470 1.71 -2.45 13.47
N ARG A 471 1.29 -2.99 14.63
CA ARG A 471 0.65 -2.20 15.70
C ARG A 471 1.60 -1.19 16.32
N SER A 472 2.85 -1.58 16.56
CA SER A 472 3.86 -0.67 17.09
C SER A 472 4.09 0.51 16.15
N ILE A 473 4.23 0.22 14.85
CA ILE A 473 4.40 1.21 13.79
C ILE A 473 3.20 2.17 13.74
N GLU A 474 1.98 1.64 13.80
CA GLU A 474 0.77 2.46 13.81
C GLU A 474 0.66 3.35 15.06
N GLN A 475 0.95 2.82 16.25
CA GLN A 475 0.93 3.59 17.49
C GLN A 475 1.94 4.74 17.44
N GLN A 476 3.15 4.48 16.94
CA GLN A 476 4.17 5.50 16.76
C GLN A 476 3.75 6.56 15.75
N LYS A 477 3.09 6.15 14.66
CA LYS A 477 2.53 7.08 13.67
C LYS A 477 1.48 7.99 14.30
N ARG A 478 0.51 7.43 15.03
CA ARG A 478 -0.56 8.19 15.71
C ARG A 478 -0.03 9.16 16.76
N ALA A 479 0.97 8.75 17.55
CA ALA A 479 1.61 9.61 18.54
C ALA A 479 2.36 10.82 17.92
N ARG A 480 2.52 10.85 16.59
CA ARG A 480 3.28 11.86 15.86
C ARG A 480 2.45 12.65 14.84
N LEU A 481 1.16 12.36 14.71
CA LEU A 481 0.24 13.26 14.01
C LEU A 481 -0.05 14.44 14.96
N PRO A 482 0.11 15.69 14.50
CA PRO A 482 -0.10 16.89 15.31
C PRO A 482 -1.53 17.01 15.84
#